data_AF-A0AAD2EFV7-F1
#
_entry.id   AF-A0AAD2EFV7-F1
#
_cell.length_a   1.000
_cell.length_b   1.000
_cell.length_c   1.000
_cell.angle_alpha   90.00
_cell.angle_beta   90.00
_cell.angle_gamma   90.00
#
_symmetry.space_group_name_H-M   'P 1'
#
loop_
_entity.id
_entity.type
_entity.pdbx_description
1 polymer ?
#
loop_
_entity_poly.entity_id
_entity_poly.type
_entity_poly.pdbx_seq_one_letter_code
_entity_poly.pdbx_strand_id
1 'polypeptide(L)'
;MLNQVVDVYLVPPYKYFENYSKTKEKKYGNRSFIDERHRHRYEVNPDMVPRLEEAGLSFSGKRETGRRMEIVELPTHPYLVGIQFHPEFKSGPGRPSALVLGTSRCYLKFL
;
A
#
# COMPACT_ATOMS: atom_id res chain seq x y z
N MET A 1 -1.34 -0.16 -26.49
CA MET A 1 -1.06 -0.49 -25.08
C MET A 1 -1.60 0.64 -24.22
N LEU A 2 -2.70 0.42 -23.50
CA LEU A 2 -3.26 1.45 -22.62
C LEU A 2 -2.42 1.47 -21.33
N ASN A 3 -1.61 2.52 -21.18
CA ASN A 3 -0.99 2.86 -19.91
C ASN A 3 -2.11 3.27 -18.94
N GLN A 4 -2.71 2.31 -18.23
CA GLN A 4 -3.66 2.64 -17.17
C GLN A 4 -2.88 3.10 -15.94
N VAL A 5 -2.61 4.39 -15.95
CA VAL A 5 -2.42 5.23 -14.77
C VAL A 5 -3.73 5.17 -13.98
N VAL A 6 -3.69 4.73 -12.72
CA VAL A 6 -4.87 4.66 -11.86
C VAL A 6 -4.56 5.36 -10.55
N ASP A 7 -5.50 6.18 -10.10
CA ASP A 7 -5.39 6.88 -8.83
C ASP A 7 -5.79 5.97 -7.67
N VAL A 8 -4.83 5.78 -6.75
CA VAL A 8 -4.97 5.02 -5.51
C VAL A 8 -5.23 5.99 -4.37
N TYR A 9 -6.34 5.79 -3.68
CA TYR A 9 -6.71 6.60 -2.52
C TYR A 9 -6.20 5.94 -1.25
N LEU A 10 -5.41 6.68 -0.49
CA LEU A 10 -4.98 6.29 0.84
C LEU A 10 -6.10 6.66 1.80
N VAL A 11 -6.91 5.68 2.18
CA VAL A 11 -7.97 5.92 3.18
C VAL A 11 -7.28 6.14 4.52
N PRO A 12 -7.48 7.29 5.18
CA PRO A 12 -6.88 7.53 6.49
C PRO A 12 -7.35 6.44 7.45
N PRO A 13 -6.43 5.81 8.21
CA PRO A 13 -6.82 4.74 9.11
C PRO A 13 -7.65 5.33 10.25
N TYR A 14 -8.92 4.93 10.35
CA TYR A 14 -9.73 5.21 11.51
C TYR A 14 -9.13 4.52 12.74
N LYS A 15 -8.93 5.33 13.78
CA LYS A 15 -8.42 5.05 15.13
C LYS A 15 -8.68 3.63 15.66
N TYR A 16 -7.78 2.67 15.40
CA TYR A 16 -7.56 1.53 16.29
C TYR A 16 -6.07 1.14 16.18
N PHE A 17 -5.39 1.03 17.33
CA PHE A 17 -3.95 0.78 17.53
C PHE A 17 -3.02 2.00 17.37
N GLU A 18 -2.69 2.58 18.53
CA GLU A 18 -1.97 3.84 18.72
C GLU A 18 -0.53 3.89 18.20
N ASN A 19 0.08 2.81 17.69
CA ASN A 19 1.54 2.80 17.49
C ASN A 19 2.10 2.25 16.16
N TYR A 20 1.31 1.84 15.17
CA TYR A 20 1.87 1.37 13.87
C TYR A 20 1.27 2.02 12.60
N SER A 21 0.09 2.62 12.75
CA SER A 21 -0.76 3.09 11.64
C SER A 21 -0.24 4.33 10.87
N LYS A 22 0.76 5.05 11.41
CA LYS A 22 1.31 6.30 10.82
C LYS A 22 2.29 6.11 9.65
N THR A 23 2.51 4.88 9.18
CA THR A 23 3.67 4.56 8.34
C THR A 23 3.47 4.92 6.86
N LYS A 24 2.23 4.89 6.34
CA LYS A 24 1.91 5.10 4.91
C LYS A 24 1.83 6.57 4.51
N GLU A 25 1.10 7.40 5.25
CA GLU A 25 0.95 8.84 4.98
C GLU A 25 2.31 9.55 5.06
N LYS A 26 3.11 9.24 6.09
CA LYS A 26 4.43 9.84 6.27
C LYS A 26 5.41 9.49 5.14
N LYS A 27 5.27 8.30 4.54
CA LYS A 27 6.13 7.80 3.44
C LYS A 27 5.79 8.44 2.10
N TYR A 28 4.51 8.70 1.84
CA TYR A 28 4.04 9.34 0.61
C TYR A 28 3.86 10.86 0.75
N GLY A 29 4.34 11.47 1.84
CA GLY A 29 4.34 12.92 2.05
C GLY A 29 2.95 13.49 2.37
N ASN A 30 2.15 12.77 3.15
CA ASN A 30 0.80 13.13 3.59
C ASN A 30 -0.18 13.40 2.43
N ARG A 31 0.00 12.71 1.30
CA ARG A 31 -0.94 12.75 0.18
C ARG A 31 -2.14 11.84 0.45
N SER A 32 -3.33 12.31 0.13
CA SER A 32 -4.57 11.52 0.21
C SER A 32 -4.75 10.56 -0.97
N PHE A 33 -4.04 10.80 -2.08
CA PHE A 33 -4.02 9.94 -3.25
C PHE A 33 -2.62 9.85 -3.84
N ILE A 34 -2.33 8.72 -4.48
CA ILE A 34 -1.12 8.50 -5.27
C ILE A 34 -1.54 7.96 -6.63
N ASP A 35 -0.93 8.47 -7.67
CA ASP A 35 -1.02 7.86 -8.99
C ASP A 35 0.11 6.83 -9.07
N GLU A 36 -0.21 5.58 -9.42
CA GLU A 36 0.77 4.53 -9.68
C GLU A 36 0.41 3.72 -10.94
N ARG A 37 1.40 2.97 -11.44
CA ARG A 37 1.21 2.15 -12.64
C ARG A 37 0.83 0.72 -12.26
N HIS A 38 -0.16 0.17 -12.96
CA HIS A 38 -0.63 -1.20 -12.75
C HIS A 38 -0.40 -2.07 -13.99
N ARG A 39 -0.06 -3.34 -13.77
CA ARG A 39 0.06 -4.34 -14.84
C ARG A 39 -0.33 -5.72 -14.33
N HIS A 40 -1.51 -5.81 -13.71
CA HIS A 40 -2.08 -7.06 -13.22
C HIS A 40 -3.42 -7.35 -13.92
N ARG A 41 -3.82 -8.62 -13.93
CA ARG A 41 -5.12 -9.09 -14.47
C ARG A 41 -6.12 -9.47 -13.38
N TYR A 42 -5.61 -9.80 -12.20
CA TYR A 42 -6.41 -10.32 -11.09
C TYR A 42 -6.54 -9.29 -9.99
N GLU A 43 -7.68 -9.34 -9.31
CA GLU A 43 -8.06 -8.48 -8.21
C GLU A 43 -8.54 -9.33 -7.04
N VAL A 44 -8.44 -8.78 -5.83
CA VAL A 44 -9.00 -9.43 -4.64
C VAL A 44 -10.52 -9.42 -4.75
N ASN A 45 -11.17 -10.57 -4.51
CA ASN A 45 -12.62 -10.63 -4.42
C ASN A 45 -13.09 -9.80 -3.21
N PRO A 46 -13.96 -8.79 -3.40
CA PRO A 46 -14.52 -7.98 -2.30
C PRO A 46 -15.13 -8.82 -1.17
N ASP A 47 -15.74 -9.96 -1.50
CA ASP A 47 -16.38 -10.84 -0.50
C ASP A 47 -15.36 -11.51 0.44
N MET A 48 -14.09 -11.57 0.04
CA MET A 48 -13.01 -12.12 0.87
C MET A 48 -12.39 -11.08 1.80
N VAL A 49 -12.60 -9.79 1.55
CA VAL A 49 -11.98 -8.70 2.31
C VAL A 49 -12.27 -8.81 3.81
N PRO A 50 -13.53 -8.99 4.27
CA PRO A 50 -13.81 -9.08 5.71
C PRO A 50 -13.08 -10.24 6.37
N ARG A 51 -13.01 -11.40 5.70
CA ARG A 51 -12.31 -12.59 6.21
C ARG A 51 -10.80 -12.38 6.33
N LEU A 52 -10.22 -11.62 5.40
CA LEU A 52 -8.81 -11.27 5.41
C LEU A 52 -8.50 -10.24 6.51
N GLU A 53 -9.43 -9.29 6.73
CA GLU A 53 -9.33 -8.32 7.84
C GLU A 53 -9.45 -9.00 9.20
N GLU A 54 -10.38 -9.94 9.36
CA GLU A 54 -10.51 -10.77 10.57
C GLU A 54 -9.26 -11.63 10.83
N ALA A 55 -8.58 -12.08 9.77
CA ALA A 55 -7.31 -12.80 9.88
C ALA A 55 -6.12 -11.88 10.26
N GLY A 56 -6.34 -10.56 10.38
CA GLY A 56 -5.36 -9.58 10.84
C GLY A 56 -4.73 -8.73 9.74
N LEU A 57 -5.13 -8.88 8.46
CA LEU A 57 -4.68 -7.96 7.41
C LEU A 57 -5.43 -6.63 7.51
N SER A 58 -4.81 -5.54 7.05
CA SER A 58 -5.40 -4.21 7.04
C SER A 58 -5.31 -3.64 5.64
N PHE A 59 -6.46 -3.45 4.97
CA PHE A 59 -6.49 -2.82 3.65
C PHE A 59 -6.45 -1.31 3.77
N SER A 60 -5.36 -0.72 3.28
CA SER A 60 -4.97 0.66 3.58
C SER A 60 -5.09 1.60 2.37
N GLY A 61 -5.20 1.05 1.16
CA GLY A 61 -5.35 1.77 -0.10
C GLY A 61 -6.43 1.15 -0.99
N LYS A 62 -7.28 2.01 -1.56
CA LYS A 62 -8.42 1.61 -2.40
C LYS A 62 -8.44 2.40 -3.70
N ARG A 63 -9.01 1.83 -4.76
CA ARG A 63 -9.31 2.59 -5.98
C ARG A 63 -10.39 3.64 -5.73
N GLU A 64 -10.47 4.66 -6.59
CA GLU A 64 -11.53 5.70 -6.59
C GLU A 64 -12.95 5.15 -6.38
N THR A 65 -13.26 4.00 -6.98
CA THR A 65 -14.58 3.37 -6.88
C THR A 65 -14.81 2.61 -5.56
N GLY A 66 -13.82 2.56 -4.67
CA GLY A 66 -13.88 1.91 -3.35
C GLY A 66 -13.99 0.38 -3.35
N ARG A 67 -14.21 -0.22 -4.52
CA ARG A 67 -14.46 -1.67 -4.69
C ARG A 67 -13.20 -2.52 -4.71
N ARG A 68 -12.05 -1.93 -5.05
CA ARG A 68 -10.80 -2.65 -5.25
C ARG A 68 -9.81 -2.25 -4.17
N MET A 69 -9.29 -3.25 -3.48
CA MET A 69 -8.23 -3.08 -2.50
C MET A 69 -6.88 -3.19 -3.20
N GLU A 70 -6.03 -2.19 -3.02
CA GLU A 70 -4.77 -2.09 -3.76
C GLU A 70 -3.54 -2.14 -2.86
N ILE A 71 -3.69 -1.80 -1.58
CA ILE A 71 -2.63 -1.86 -0.58
C ILE A 71 -3.14 -2.61 0.64
N VAL A 72 -2.35 -3.58 1.09
CA VAL A 72 -2.61 -4.37 2.29
C VAL A 72 -1.38 -4.35 3.20
N GLU A 73 -1.60 -4.28 4.50
CA GLU A 73 -0.54 -4.29 5.51
C GLU A 73 -0.86 -5.34 6.57
N LEU A 74 0.16 -5.91 7.21
CA LEU A 74 -0.02 -6.77 8.37
C LEU A 74 0.52 -6.03 9.61
N PRO A 75 -0.36 -5.48 10.48
CA PRO A 75 0.06 -4.65 11.61
C PRO A 75 0.95 -5.37 12.64
N THR A 76 0.88 -6.70 12.69
CA THR A 76 1.70 -7.52 13.59
C THR A 76 3.14 -7.70 13.10
N HIS A 77 3.42 -7.43 11.83
CA HIS A 77 4.75 -7.57 11.25
C HIS A 77 5.44 -6.20 11.10
N PRO A 78 6.73 -6.07 11.46
CA PRO A 78 7.42 -4.78 11.49
C PRO A 78 7.47 -4.06 10.15
N TYR A 79 7.45 -4.81 9.05
CA TYR A 79 7.30 -4.27 7.71
C TYR A 79 6.75 -5.35 6.78
N LEU A 80 5.43 -5.45 6.67
CA LEU A 80 4.79 -6.25 5.64
C LEU A 80 3.75 -5.38 4.96
N VAL A 81 4.03 -5.05 3.70
CA VAL A 81 3.16 -4.25 2.84
C VAL A 81 3.04 -4.96 1.51
N GLY A 82 1.82 -5.35 1.15
CA GLY A 82 1.45 -5.86 -0.16
C GLY A 82 0.81 -4.77 -1.00
N ILE A 83 1.16 -4.71 -2.28
CA ILE A 83 0.68 -3.70 -3.22
C ILE A 83 0.28 -4.37 -4.54
N GLN A 84 -0.68 -3.77 -5.23
CA GLN A 84 -1.13 -4.23 -6.54
C GLN A 84 -0.49 -3.47 -7.72
N PHE A 85 0.05 -2.27 -7.46
CA PHE A 85 0.77 -1.46 -8.43
C PHE A 85 2.27 -1.77 -8.44
N HIS A 86 2.96 -1.19 -9.41
CA HIS A 86 4.40 -1.35 -9.67
C HIS A 86 5.18 -0.10 -9.27
N PRO A 87 5.59 0.03 -7.98
CA PRO A 87 6.34 1.20 -7.50
C PRO A 87 7.74 1.31 -8.13
N GLU A 88 8.24 0.23 -8.75
CA GLU A 88 9.50 0.22 -9.49
C GLU A 88 9.47 1.14 -10.70
N PHE A 89 8.31 1.36 -11.33
CA PHE A 89 8.22 2.19 -12.53
C PHE A 89 8.30 3.68 -12.26
N LYS A 90 7.99 4.12 -11.03
CA LYS A 90 8.13 5.53 -10.60
C LYS A 90 9.35 5.75 -9.70
N SER A 91 10.09 4.69 -9.39
CA SER A 91 11.33 4.76 -8.62
C SER A 91 12.52 5.13 -9.51
N GLY A 92 13.41 6.00 -9.03
CA GLY A 92 14.66 6.35 -9.72
C GLY A 92 15.83 6.56 -8.76
N PRO A 93 17.08 6.68 -9.26
CA PRO A 93 18.29 6.74 -8.43
C PRO A 93 18.30 7.87 -7.40
N GLY A 94 17.83 9.07 -7.76
CA GLY A 94 17.73 10.23 -6.85
C GLY A 94 16.36 10.38 -6.16
N ARG A 95 15.42 9.49 -6.47
CA ARG A 95 14.05 9.54 -5.96
C ARG A 95 13.51 8.10 -5.87
N PRO A 96 14.00 7.30 -4.91
CA PRO A 96 13.48 5.96 -4.72
C PRO A 96 12.01 6.05 -4.31
N SER A 97 11.20 5.09 -4.76
CA SER A 97 9.83 4.99 -4.29
C SER A 97 9.82 4.70 -2.77
N ALA A 98 8.78 5.20 -2.10
CA ALA A 98 8.71 5.12 -0.64
C ALA A 98 8.65 3.66 -0.13
N LEU A 99 8.10 2.76 -0.94
CA LEU A 99 8.03 1.33 -0.63
C LEU A 99 9.39 0.65 -0.78
N VAL A 100 10.12 0.93 -1.87
CA VAL A 100 11.46 0.36 -2.08
C VAL A 100 12.40 0.81 -0.96
N LEU A 101 12.41 2.11 -0.64
CA LEU A 101 13.24 2.63 0.44
C LEU A 101 12.86 2.04 1.81
N GLY A 102 11.56 1.89 2.07
CA GLY A 102 11.08 1.32 3.31
C GLY A 102 11.47 -0.15 3.49
N THR A 103 11.43 -0.95 2.42
CA THR A 103 11.84 -2.36 2.45
C THR A 103 13.32 -2.49 2.79
N SER A 104 14.19 -1.72 2.12
CA SER A 104 15.63 -1.71 2.40
C SER A 104 15.92 -1.28 3.83
N ARG A 105 15.23 -0.24 4.33
CA ARG A 105 15.39 0.22 5.72
C ARG A 105 14.93 -0.82 6.74
N CYS A 106 13.88 -1.57 6.43
CA CYS A 106 13.46 -2.67 7.31
C CYS A 106 14.51 -3.77 7.36
N TYR A 107 15.02 -4.18 6.20
CA TYR A 107 16.04 -5.22 6.12
C TYR A 107 17.30 -4.85 6.92
N LEU A 108 17.77 -3.61 6.80
CA LEU A 108 18.94 -3.11 7.54
C LEU A 108 18.74 -3.06 9.07
N LYS A 109 17.50 -3.09 9.57
CA LYS A 109 17.25 -3.17 11.03
C LYS A 109 17.39 -4.59 11.59
N PHE A 110 17.45 -5.60 10.71
CA PHE A 110 17.59 -7.00 11.08
C PHE A 110 19.02 -7.52 10.91
N LEU A 111 19.94 -6.67 10.44
CA LEU A 111 21.38 -6.87 10.47
C LEU A 111 21.96 -6.18 11.71
#